data_AF-A0A3B1DLD5-F1
#
_entry.id   AF-A0A3B1DLD5-F1
#
_cell.length_a   1.000
_cell.length_b   1.000
_cell.length_c   1.000
_cell.angle_alpha   90.00
_cell.angle_beta   90.00
_cell.angle_gamma   90.00
#
_symmetry.space_group_name_H-M   'P 1'
#
loop_
_entity.id
_entity.type
_entity.pdbx_description
1 polymer ?
#
loop_
_entity_poly.entity_id
_entity_poly.type
_entity_poly.pdbx_seq_one_letter_code
_entity_poly.pdbx_strand_id
1 'polypeptide(L)' 'MNSTVQLLEPEIREAIEDRRFAELRTALRGFDPPDIGELLTELDAPEAAIVFRLLYRE' A
#
# COMPACT_ATOMS: atom_id res chain seq x y z
N MET A 1 -14.68 -12.67 5.13
CA MET A 1 -14.78 -12.01 3.81
C MET A 1 -13.35 -11.59 3.48
N ASN A 2 -12.81 -11.96 2.31
CA ASN A 2 -11.49 -11.47 1.94
C ASN A 2 -11.63 -10.01 1.48
N SER A 3 -10.94 -9.11 2.15
CA SER A 3 -10.88 -7.70 1.77
C SER A 3 -10.07 -7.56 0.48
N THR A 4 -10.41 -6.59 -0.37
CA THR A 4 -9.66 -6.30 -1.62
C THR A 4 -8.17 -6.10 -1.37
N VAL A 5 -7.81 -5.58 -0.20
CA VAL A 5 -6.43 -5.39 0.28
C VAL A 5 -5.62 -6.69 0.30
N GLN A 6 -6.20 -7.79 0.78
CA GLN A 6 -5.49 -9.07 0.89
C GLN A 6 -5.16 -9.68 -0.48
N LEU A 7 -5.86 -9.24 -1.54
CA LEU A 7 -5.59 -9.66 -2.91
C LEU A 7 -4.47 -8.85 -3.57
N LEU A 8 -4.12 -7.67 -3.04
CA LEU A 8 -3.15 -6.74 -3.62
C LEU A 8 -1.89 -6.58 -2.77
N GLU A 9 -1.89 -7.12 -1.54
CA GLU A 9 -0.76 -7.12 -0.63
C GLU A 9 0.54 -7.70 -1.25
N PRO A 10 0.52 -8.83 -1.99
CA PRO A 10 1.73 -9.35 -2.63
C PRO A 10 2.34 -8.38 -3.64
N GLU A 11 1.52 -7.76 -4.48
CA GLU A 11 1.92 -6.80 -5.50
C GLU A 11 2.47 -5.52 -4.88
N ILE A 12 1.90 -5.10 -3.74
CA ILE A 12 2.40 -3.95 -2.98
C ILE A 12 3.79 -4.24 -2.41
N ARG A 13 4.01 -5.43 -1.82
CA ARG A 13 5.33 -5.81 -1.31
C ARG A 13 6.36 -5.91 -2.43
N GLU A 14 6.01 -6.54 -3.56
CA GLU A 14 6.88 -6.63 -4.73
C GLU A 14 7.26 -5.22 -5.24
N ALA A 15 6.30 -4.30 -5.32
CA ALA A 15 6.58 -2.92 -5.73
C ALA A 15 7.49 -2.16 -4.74
N ILE A 16 7.42 -2.46 -3.44
CA ILE A 16 8.33 -1.90 -2.42
C ILE A 16 9.74 -2.47 -2.61
N GLU A 17 9.86 -3.78 -2.75
CA GLU A 17 11.13 -4.49 -2.93
C GLU A 17 11.88 -4.01 -4.18
N ASP A 18 11.16 -3.91 -5.31
CA ASP A 18 11.68 -3.43 -6.59
C ASP A 18 11.84 -1.90 -6.65
N ARG A 19 11.46 -1.18 -5.59
CA ARG A 19 11.46 0.29 -5.52
C ARG A 19 10.65 0.95 -6.63
N ARG A 20 9.57 0.31 -7.08
CA ARG A 20 8.61 0.82 -8.08
C ARG A 20 7.64 1.82 -7.46
N PHE A 21 8.16 2.85 -6.80
CA PHE A 21 7.36 3.79 -5.99
C PHE A 21 6.36 4.64 -6.80
N ALA A 22 6.64 4.92 -8.08
CA ALA A 22 5.71 5.65 -8.94
C ALA A 22 4.46 4.81 -9.27
N GLU A 23 4.66 3.51 -9.48
CA GLU A 23 3.61 2.53 -9.70
C GLU A 23 2.80 2.33 -8.42
N LEU A 24 3.50 2.08 -7.29
CA LEU A 24 2.88 1.95 -5.97
C LEU A 24 2.03 3.17 -5.61
N ARG A 25 2.54 4.39 -5.82
CA ARG A 25 1.78 5.62 -5.58
C ARG A 25 0.53 5.72 -6.46
N THR A 26 0.58 5.23 -7.70
CA THR A 26 -0.57 5.23 -8.61
C THR A 26 -1.62 4.24 -8.13
N ALA A 27 -1.20 3.04 -7.72
CA ALA A 27 -2.09 2.01 -7.18
C ALA A 27 -2.82 2.49 -5.91
N LEU A 28 -2.09 3.12 -4.98
CA LEU A 28 -2.65 3.62 -3.72
C LEU A 28 -3.73 4.72 -3.90
N ARG A 29 -3.81 5.38 -5.06
CA ARG A 29 -4.90 6.35 -5.34
C ARG A 29 -6.26 5.68 -5.55
N GLY A 30 -6.28 4.40 -5.88
CA GLY A 30 -7.51 3.63 -6.10
C GLY A 30 -8.09 3.03 -4.82
N PHE A 31 -7.43 3.21 -3.68
CA PHE A 31 -7.85 2.65 -2.40
C PHE A 31 -8.62 3.70 -1.60
N ASP A 32 -9.69 3.28 -0.95
CA ASP A 32 -10.37 4.13 0.02
C ASP A 32 -9.58 4.17 1.34
N PRO A 33 -9.76 5.22 2.18
CA PRO A 33 -9.03 5.34 3.44
C PRO A 33 -9.10 4.12 4.39
N PRO A 34 -10.24 3.39 4.51
CA PRO A 34 -10.30 2.16 5.31
C PRO A 34 -9.39 1.06 4.78
N ASP A 35 -9.32 0.88 3.46
CA ASP A 35 -8.48 -0.14 2.82
C ASP A 35 -6.99 0.18 3.03
N ILE A 36 -6.63 1.46 2.96
CA ILE A 36 -5.28 1.94 3.31
C ILE A 36 -4.97 1.65 4.79
N GLY A 37 -5.94 1.86 5.68
CA GLY A 37 -5.79 1.55 7.10
C GLY A 37 -5.52 0.07 7.35
N GLU A 38 -6.28 -0.81 6.71
CA GLU A 38 -6.09 -2.26 6.77
C GLU A 38 -4.72 -2.65 6.20
N LEU A 39 -4.35 -2.14 5.02
CA LEU A 39 -3.05 -2.39 4.40
C LEU A 39 -1.88 -2.02 5.33
N LEU A 40 -1.94 -0.84 5.96
CA LEU A 40 -0.89 -0.39 6.88
C LEU A 40 -0.74 -1.28 8.11
N THR A 41 -1.79 -2.02 8.51
CA THR A 41 -1.72 -2.97 9.63
C THR A 41 -1.13 -4.34 9.25
N GLU A 42 -1.15 -4.69 7.96
CA GLU A 42 -0.61 -5.96 7.43
C GLU A 42 0.85 -5.87 6.98
N LEU A 43 1.37 -4.65 6.79
CA LEU A 43 2.76 -4.39 6.43
C LEU A 43 3.66 -4.30 7.65
N ASP A 44 4.96 -4.61 7.47
CA ASP A 44 5.94 -4.36 8.52
C ASP A 44 6.20 -2.84 8.70
N ALA A 45 6.84 -2.45 9.80
CA ALA A 45 7.04 -1.03 10.09
C ALA A 45 7.83 -0.26 8.98
N PRO A 46 8.92 -0.81 8.40
CA PRO A 46 9.57 -0.23 7.24
C PRO A 46 8.67 -0.06 6.01
N GLU A 47 7.93 -1.10 5.63
CA GLU A 47 7.03 -1.11 4.47
C GLU A 47 5.87 -0.13 4.67
N ALA A 48 5.24 -0.15 5.85
CA ALA A 48 4.17 0.76 6.22
C ALA A 48 4.63 2.23 6.16
N ALA A 49 5.86 2.51 6.59
CA ALA A 49 6.42 3.87 6.51
C ALA A 49 6.61 4.33 5.05
N ILE A 50 7.00 3.42 4.15
CA ILE A 50 7.11 3.71 2.71
C ILE A 50 5.72 4.02 2.13
N VAL A 51 4.75 3.13 2.35
CA VAL A 51 3.37 3.29 1.88
C VAL A 51 2.79 4.61 2.40
N PHE A 52 2.89 4.86 3.70
CA PHE A 52 2.41 6.08 4.34
C PHE A 52 3.03 7.35 3.74
N ARG A 53 4.32 7.31 3.38
CA ARG A 53 5.00 8.46 2.75
C ARG A 53 4.59 8.69 1.30
N LEU A 54 4.07 7.68 0.61
CA LEU A 54 3.58 7.78 -0.76
C LEU A 54 2.12 8.23 -0.85
N LEU A 55 1.34 8.09 0.22
CA LEU A 55 -0.01 8.63 0.32
C LEU A 55 0.01 10.14 0.01
N TYR A 56 -0.93 10.57 -0.82
CA TYR A 56 -1.03 11.96 -1.21
C TYR A 56 -1.45 12.82 -0.01
N ARG A 57 -0.80 13.97 0.17
CA ARG A 57 -1.18 14.97 1.18
C ARG A 57 -1.97 16.07 0.45
N GLU A 58 -3.30 16.02 0.53
CA GLU A 58 -4.14 17.20 0.26
C GLU A 58 -4.31 17.99 1.56
#